data_AF-A0AAN9G485-F1
#
_entry.id   AF-A0AAN9G485-F1
#
_cell.length_a   1.000
_cell.length_b   1.000
_cell.length_c   1.000
_cell.angle_alpha   90.00
_cell.angle_beta   90.00
_cell.angle_gamma   90.00
#
_symmetry.space_group_name_H-M   'P 1'
#
loop_
_entity.id
_entity.type
_entity.pdbx_description
1 polymer ?
#
loop_
_entity_poly.entity_id
_entity_poly.type
_entity_poly.pdbx_seq_one_letter_code
_entity_poly.pdbx_strand_id
1 'polypeptide(L)'
;MQMNTPRVVALLWLLWIAHTYADDRVLRADIHHPHNTPLKDVAVVVTVDHEQSLNTITDHFIGHSLGFPNYGVHLAPYVESEKLINIARALSPMWVRMAGNFVSGTPYKVTRGALWDKMNLFFKTVGWDQIHVLDDHVHHHDGSWSPDKARALLQYSAAKNYPFAGFELGNEYDIASQHSNKTLTPQQLAKGVQTLRDLLGEFHQYNSSFIMGPDTAFVNPHFFKGFLSAGGSTVVRAATFHQYYFPGPQGKLSYFTNITIFEKLSRRIDLAMEQAHAVNPHLPVWLSETGSASDHGSAGLSDRFVAGFLWLDKLGMCAKKGIQSLIRFVFYANNDYYGLINKELNPNPDFWLTVLYKRIVRGAVFNVTGRHDVRVYAACSNTNKLVL
;
A
#
# COMPACT_ATOMS: atom_id res chain seq x y z
N MET A 1 -1.77 0.24 -48.24
CA MET A 1 -1.45 -0.25 -46.89
C MET A 1 -1.46 0.93 -45.94
N GLN A 2 -2.57 1.14 -45.23
CA GLN A 2 -2.66 2.20 -44.21
C GLN A 2 -1.94 1.72 -42.95
N MET A 3 -0.92 2.46 -42.54
CA MET A 3 -0.23 2.25 -41.27
C MET A 3 -1.15 2.69 -40.13
N ASN A 4 -1.34 1.80 -39.16
CA ASN A 4 -2.02 2.05 -37.90
C ASN A 4 -1.38 3.24 -37.18
N THR A 5 -2.10 4.36 -37.12
CA THR A 5 -1.79 5.48 -36.23
C THR A 5 -2.22 5.11 -34.80
N PRO A 6 -1.39 5.33 -33.77
CA PRO A 6 -1.73 4.98 -32.40
C PRO A 6 -2.93 5.80 -31.92
N ARG A 7 -3.90 5.13 -31.29
CA ARG A 7 -5.05 5.76 -30.65
C ARG A 7 -4.58 6.57 -29.44
N VAL A 8 -4.79 7.87 -29.47
CA VAL A 8 -4.62 8.76 -28.31
C VAL A 8 -5.73 8.46 -27.32
N VAL A 9 -5.37 7.91 -26.16
CA VAL A 9 -6.28 7.75 -25.02
C VAL A 9 -6.29 9.07 -24.26
N ALA A 10 -7.35 9.85 -24.43
CA ALA A 10 -7.63 11.00 -23.60
C ALA A 10 -8.12 10.50 -22.23
N LEU A 11 -7.26 10.52 -21.21
CA LEU A 11 -7.63 10.20 -19.84
C LEU A 11 -8.06 11.49 -19.12
N LEU A 12 -9.37 11.59 -18.89
CA LEU A 12 -9.98 12.67 -18.14
C LEU A 12 -9.85 12.41 -16.64
N TRP A 13 -9.14 13.32 -15.97
CA TRP A 13 -9.04 13.41 -14.53
C TRP A 13 -10.16 14.32 -14.03
N LEU A 14 -11.20 13.74 -13.43
CA LEU A 14 -12.22 14.51 -12.72
C LEU A 14 -12.27 14.02 -11.28
N LEU A 15 -11.49 14.66 -10.41
CA LEU A 15 -11.73 14.66 -8.98
C LEU A 15 -12.80 15.72 -8.71
N TRP A 16 -14.05 15.28 -8.54
CA TRP A 16 -15.14 16.21 -8.25
C TRP A 16 -15.52 16.16 -6.77
N ILE A 17 -15.61 17.34 -6.17
CA ILE A 17 -16.13 17.54 -4.81
C ILE A 17 -17.61 17.91 -4.96
N ALA A 18 -18.47 16.93 -4.79
CA ALA A 18 -19.90 17.15 -4.67
C ALA A 18 -20.23 17.68 -3.27
N HIS A 19 -20.71 18.91 -3.14
CA HIS A 19 -21.43 19.34 -1.95
C HIS A 19 -22.93 19.22 -2.22
N THR A 20 -23.53 18.13 -1.73
CA THR A 20 -24.96 17.90 -1.44
C THR A 20 -26.00 17.99 -2.58
N TYR A 21 -26.94 17.03 -2.51
CA TYR A 21 -28.29 16.94 -3.09
C TYR A 21 -28.64 17.83 -4.30
N ALA A 22 -28.46 17.30 -5.52
CA ALA A 22 -29.29 17.67 -6.67
C ALA A 22 -29.19 16.59 -7.76
N ASP A 23 -30.35 16.20 -8.28
CA ASP A 23 -30.57 15.22 -9.35
C ASP A 23 -29.72 15.48 -10.61
N ASP A 24 -29.31 14.39 -11.27
CA ASP A 24 -28.73 14.28 -12.61
C ASP A 24 -27.79 15.43 -13.05
N ARG A 25 -26.51 15.35 -12.65
CA ARG A 25 -25.46 16.21 -13.18
C ARG A 25 -24.70 15.55 -14.32
N VAL A 26 -24.71 16.17 -15.50
CA VAL A 26 -23.85 15.81 -16.63
C VAL A 26 -22.45 16.42 -16.41
N LEU A 27 -21.42 15.57 -16.34
CA LEU A 27 -20.02 16.01 -16.36
C LEU A 27 -19.59 16.32 -17.81
N ARG A 28 -19.16 17.56 -18.06
CA ARG A 28 -18.51 17.96 -19.31
C ARG A 28 -17.06 18.32 -19.00
N ALA A 29 -16.13 17.71 -19.72
CA ALA A 29 -14.73 18.07 -19.64
C ALA A 29 -14.18 18.28 -21.05
N ASP A 30 -13.73 19.51 -21.29
CA ASP A 30 -13.24 19.94 -22.58
C ASP A 30 -11.70 19.84 -22.58
N ILE A 31 -11.14 19.08 -23.52
CA ILE A 31 -9.69 18.92 -23.67
C ILE A 31 -9.22 19.75 -24.86
N HIS A 32 -8.34 20.71 -24.63
CA HIS A 32 -7.73 21.50 -25.70
C HIS A 32 -6.27 21.06 -25.94
N HIS A 33 -5.94 20.81 -27.20
CA HIS A 33 -4.58 20.50 -27.63
C HIS A 33 -3.87 21.81 -28.08
N PRO A 34 -2.58 22.03 -27.75
CA PRO A 34 -1.87 23.27 -28.10
C PRO A 34 -1.61 23.47 -29.61
N HIS A 35 -1.88 22.45 -30.43
CA HIS A 35 -1.93 22.60 -31.89
C HIS A 35 -3.39 22.54 -32.36
N ASN A 36 -3.79 23.57 -33.13
CA ASN A 36 -5.09 23.99 -33.70
C ASN A 36 -6.01 22.93 -34.35
N THR A 37 -6.02 21.68 -33.90
CA THR A 37 -7.05 20.71 -34.28
C THR A 37 -8.01 20.58 -33.09
N PRO A 38 -9.26 21.07 -33.19
CA PRO A 38 -10.22 20.85 -32.13
C PRO A 38 -10.45 19.34 -32.01
N LEU A 39 -10.02 18.76 -30.89
CA LEU A 39 -10.51 17.46 -30.47
C LEU A 39 -12.03 17.61 -30.34
N LYS A 40 -12.79 16.66 -30.90
CA LYS A 40 -14.25 16.64 -30.65
C LYS A 40 -14.46 16.55 -29.14
N ASP A 41 -15.26 17.47 -28.59
CA ASP A 41 -15.73 17.38 -27.21
C ASP A 41 -16.29 15.97 -26.97
N VAL A 42 -15.70 15.25 -26.03
CA VAL A 42 -16.23 13.95 -25.60
C VAL A 42 -17.01 14.20 -24.33
N ALA A 43 -18.33 14.33 -24.45
CA ALA A 43 -19.21 14.31 -23.29
C ALA A 43 -19.20 12.90 -22.69
N VAL A 44 -18.87 12.79 -21.40
CA VAL A 44 -18.90 11.54 -20.65
C VAL A 44 -20.00 11.64 -19.60
N VAL A 45 -21.11 10.94 -19.85
CA VAL A 45 -22.18 10.80 -18.86
C VAL A 45 -21.79 9.71 -17.87
N VAL A 46 -21.89 10.05 -16.59
CA VAL A 46 -21.60 9.17 -15.45
C VAL A 46 -22.80 9.19 -14.54
N THR A 47 -23.29 8.03 -14.14
CA THR A 47 -24.35 7.91 -13.12
C THR A 47 -23.74 7.36 -11.84
N VAL A 48 -24.05 7.99 -10.71
CA VAL A 48 -23.61 7.55 -9.38
C VAL A 48 -24.82 7.06 -8.61
N ASP A 49 -24.80 5.79 -8.22
CA ASP A 49 -25.79 5.23 -7.32
C ASP A 49 -25.41 5.59 -5.88
N HIS A 50 -26.17 6.51 -5.30
CA HIS A 50 -25.93 7.06 -3.96
C HIS A 50 -26.85 6.44 -2.89
N GLU A 51 -27.72 5.48 -3.26
CA GLU A 51 -28.65 4.85 -2.32
C GLU A 51 -27.92 3.89 -1.38
N GLN A 52 -26.89 3.21 -1.87
CA GLN A 52 -26.10 2.26 -1.09
C GLN A 52 -24.60 2.50 -1.21
N SER A 53 -23.95 2.69 -0.07
CA SER A 53 -22.48 2.67 -0.02
C SER A 53 -21.95 1.25 -0.17
N LEU A 54 -20.97 1.06 -1.04
CA LEU A 54 -20.26 -0.20 -1.22
C LEU A 54 -19.29 -0.47 -0.06
N ASN A 55 -18.51 0.55 0.30
CA ASN A 55 -17.40 0.47 1.25
C ASN A 55 -17.14 1.86 1.86
N THR A 56 -16.17 1.95 2.78
CA THR A 56 -15.78 3.23 3.41
C THR A 56 -14.28 3.43 3.38
N ILE A 57 -13.84 4.59 2.89
CA ILE A 57 -12.46 5.07 2.94
C ILE A 57 -12.22 5.74 4.29
N THR A 58 -11.24 5.25 5.04
CA THR A 58 -10.84 5.77 6.35
C THR A 58 -9.56 6.60 6.26
N ASP A 59 -9.18 7.25 7.36
CA ASP A 59 -7.95 8.06 7.43
C ASP A 59 -6.67 7.21 7.17
N HIS A 60 -6.75 5.93 7.49
CA HIS A 60 -5.72 4.91 7.35
C HIS A 60 -5.87 4.03 6.12
N PHE A 61 -6.70 4.44 5.15
CA PHE A 61 -6.86 3.73 3.88
C PHE A 61 -5.55 3.67 3.07
N ILE A 62 -4.74 4.73 3.12
CA ILE A 62 -3.44 4.77 2.45
C ILE A 62 -2.35 4.75 3.51
N GLY A 63 -1.40 3.82 3.36
CA GLY A 63 -0.11 3.73 4.03
C GLY A 63 1.05 3.83 3.05
N HIS A 64 2.27 3.86 3.57
CA HIS A 64 3.48 3.66 2.77
C HIS A 64 4.46 2.75 3.52
N SER A 65 5.46 2.25 2.80
CA SER A 65 6.55 1.50 3.39
C SER A 65 7.85 2.29 3.48
N LEU A 66 8.71 1.82 4.37
CA LEU A 66 10.11 2.18 4.44
C LEU A 66 10.94 0.90 4.38
N GLY A 67 11.66 0.72 3.26
CA GLY A 67 12.55 -0.42 3.03
C GLY A 67 13.92 -0.25 3.71
N PHE A 68 14.54 -1.33 4.19
CA PHE A 68 15.99 -1.33 4.46
C PHE A 68 16.76 -1.58 3.15
N PRO A 69 17.91 -0.90 2.87
CA PRO A 69 18.64 0.05 3.70
C PRO A 69 18.15 1.50 3.63
N ASN A 70 17.11 1.80 2.84
CA ASN A 70 16.63 3.17 2.61
C ASN A 70 16.38 3.94 3.92
N TYR A 71 15.65 3.39 4.89
CA TYR A 71 15.43 4.11 6.15
C TYR A 71 16.64 4.13 7.09
N GLY A 72 17.44 3.06 7.11
CA GLY A 72 18.54 2.90 8.06
C GLY A 72 19.82 3.63 7.68
N VAL A 73 20.00 3.94 6.40
CA VAL A 73 21.24 4.52 5.86
C VAL A 73 20.97 5.82 5.11
N HIS A 74 20.02 5.82 4.17
CA HIS A 74 19.88 6.92 3.21
C HIS A 74 18.94 8.02 3.67
N LEU A 75 17.84 7.67 4.33
CA LEU A 75 16.88 8.62 4.89
C LEU A 75 17.28 9.11 6.29
N ALA A 76 17.96 8.25 7.06
CA ALA A 76 18.37 8.50 8.45
C ALA A 76 19.04 9.88 8.68
N PRO A 77 19.94 10.38 7.81
CA PRO A 77 20.55 11.70 7.99
C PRO A 77 19.56 12.88 7.92
N TYR A 78 18.36 12.67 7.38
CA TYR A 78 17.40 13.72 7.08
C TYR A 78 16.16 13.73 7.99
N VAL A 79 16.00 12.76 8.90
CA VAL A 79 14.77 12.58 9.72
C VAL A 79 14.49 13.73 10.69
N GLU A 80 15.49 14.57 10.96
CA GLU A 80 15.37 15.79 11.76
C GLU A 80 15.26 17.06 10.89
N SER A 81 15.36 16.95 9.56
CA SER A 81 15.28 18.09 8.65
C SER A 81 13.84 18.58 8.49
N GLU A 82 13.68 19.91 8.48
CA GLU A 82 12.37 20.55 8.28
C GLU A 82 11.74 20.16 6.94
N LYS A 83 12.55 20.07 5.88
CA LYS A 83 12.10 19.63 4.54
C LYS A 83 11.41 18.26 4.61
N LEU A 84 12.07 17.26 5.20
CA LEU A 84 11.51 15.92 5.29
C LEU A 84 10.28 15.87 6.20
N ILE A 85 10.33 16.54 7.35
CA ILE A 85 9.22 16.61 8.30
C ILE A 85 7.96 17.20 7.61
N ASN A 86 8.10 18.29 6.86
CA ASN A 86 6.98 18.94 6.17
C ASN A 86 6.40 18.06 5.07
N ILE A 87 7.25 17.40 4.27
CA ILE A 87 6.84 16.43 3.25
C ILE A 87 6.08 15.26 3.89
N ALA A 88 6.61 14.68 4.95
CA ALA A 88 6.01 13.53 5.62
C ALA A 88 4.67 13.87 6.28
N ARG A 89 4.56 15.04 6.94
CA ARG A 89 3.32 15.54 7.54
C ARG A 89 2.20 15.74 6.53
N ALA A 90 2.51 16.09 5.29
CA ALA A 90 1.50 16.24 4.25
C ALA A 90 0.72 14.94 3.96
N LEU A 91 1.31 13.79 4.29
CA LEU A 91 0.68 12.48 4.17
C LEU A 91 -0.06 12.03 5.44
N SER A 92 0.03 12.76 6.55
CA SER A 92 -0.56 12.37 7.84
C SER A 92 -2.10 12.46 7.86
N PRO A 93 -2.80 11.60 8.64
CA PRO A 93 -2.29 10.39 9.30
C PRO A 93 -2.05 9.26 8.30
N MET A 94 -1.08 8.38 8.56
CA MET A 94 -0.72 7.31 7.63
C MET A 94 -0.07 6.13 8.35
N TRP A 95 -0.28 4.90 7.86
CA TRP A 95 0.55 3.76 8.27
C TRP A 95 1.96 3.89 7.70
N VAL A 96 2.98 3.64 8.52
CA VAL A 96 4.34 3.40 8.05
C VAL A 96 4.71 1.94 8.30
N ARG A 97 4.77 1.17 7.20
CA ARG A 97 5.19 -0.23 7.21
C ARG A 97 6.71 -0.32 7.07
N MET A 98 7.38 -0.72 8.15
CA MET A 98 8.84 -0.90 8.19
C MET A 98 9.17 -2.29 7.65
N ALA A 99 9.46 -2.38 6.35
CA ALA A 99 9.55 -3.62 5.58
C ALA A 99 10.83 -3.71 4.72
N GLY A 100 10.83 -4.61 3.76
CA GLY A 100 11.86 -4.79 2.71
C GLY A 100 12.43 -6.20 2.69
N ASN A 101 12.89 -6.66 1.52
CA ASN A 101 13.46 -8.00 1.25
C ASN A 101 14.72 -8.37 2.07
N PHE A 102 15.03 -7.63 3.13
CA PHE A 102 16.18 -7.77 4.02
C PHE A 102 15.81 -7.67 5.50
N VAL A 103 14.55 -7.96 5.87
CA VAL A 103 14.24 -8.40 7.25
C VAL A 103 15.08 -9.66 7.58
N SER A 104 15.50 -10.42 6.56
CA SER A 104 16.70 -11.27 6.56
C SER A 104 18.01 -10.45 6.57
N GLY A 105 18.42 -9.99 7.75
CA GLY A 105 19.77 -9.43 7.93
C GLY A 105 19.86 -7.93 8.17
N THR A 106 18.75 -7.23 8.38
CA THR A 106 18.78 -5.92 9.05
C THR A 106 19.55 -6.10 10.36
N PRO A 107 20.67 -5.39 10.58
CA PRO A 107 21.45 -5.60 11.79
C PRO A 107 20.56 -5.27 12.97
N TYR A 108 20.46 -6.19 13.91
CA TYR A 108 19.74 -5.98 15.17
C TYR A 108 20.20 -4.73 15.95
N LYS A 109 21.42 -4.26 15.67
CA LYS A 109 21.96 -3.00 16.18
C LYS A 109 21.34 -1.75 15.54
N VAL A 110 20.75 -1.85 14.34
CA VAL A 110 20.03 -0.74 13.69
C VAL A 110 18.64 -0.57 14.29
N THR A 111 18.03 -1.67 14.76
CA THR A 111 16.71 -1.67 15.40
C THR A 111 16.79 -1.37 16.90
N ARG A 112 17.96 -0.94 17.42
CA ARG A 112 18.17 -0.48 18.80
C ARG A 112 19.19 0.64 18.87
N GLY A 113 18.96 1.64 19.72
CA GLY A 113 19.90 2.74 19.94
C GLY A 113 19.50 4.03 19.21
N ALA A 114 20.46 4.95 19.08
CA ALA A 114 20.18 6.34 18.68
C ALA A 114 19.45 6.47 17.34
N LEU A 115 19.76 5.62 16.35
CA LEU A 115 19.04 5.63 15.07
C LEU A 115 17.58 5.21 15.25
N TRP A 116 17.32 4.14 16.00
CA TRP A 116 15.95 3.70 16.30
C TRP A 116 15.17 4.78 17.05
N ASP A 117 15.80 5.43 18.02
CA ASP A 117 15.23 6.54 18.78
C ASP A 117 14.84 7.72 17.87
N LYS A 118 15.74 8.12 16.96
CA LYS A 118 15.49 9.18 15.98
C LYS A 118 14.33 8.84 15.03
N MET A 119 14.29 7.60 14.53
CA MET A 119 13.20 7.15 13.64
C MET A 119 11.84 7.19 14.36
N ASN A 120 11.76 6.67 15.58
CA ASN A 120 10.53 6.68 16.36
C ASN A 120 10.05 8.10 16.68
N LEU A 121 10.99 9.00 17.03
CA LEU A 121 10.67 10.41 17.21
C LEU A 121 10.16 11.04 15.92
N PHE A 122 10.77 10.73 14.77
CA PHE A 122 10.32 11.21 13.48
C PHE A 122 8.89 10.74 13.18
N PHE A 123 8.57 9.45 13.30
CA PHE A 123 7.22 8.93 13.07
C PHE A 123 6.17 9.58 13.96
N LYS A 124 6.49 9.74 15.25
CA LYS A 124 5.64 10.50 16.18
C LYS A 124 5.45 11.95 15.72
N THR A 125 6.52 12.61 15.29
CA THR A 125 6.53 14.03 14.89
C THR A 125 5.70 14.29 13.62
N VAL A 126 5.64 13.31 12.71
CA VAL A 126 4.89 13.42 11.46
C VAL A 126 3.51 12.76 11.52
N GLY A 127 3.16 12.13 12.64
CA GLY A 127 1.87 11.46 12.85
C GLY A 127 1.72 10.24 11.95
N TRP A 128 2.73 9.36 11.93
CA TRP A 128 2.65 8.06 11.26
C TRP A 128 2.58 6.93 12.28
N ASP A 129 1.68 6.00 12.03
CA ASP A 129 1.44 4.84 12.89
C ASP A 129 2.23 3.64 12.39
N GLN A 130 3.06 3.09 13.28
CA GLN A 130 4.09 2.14 12.90
C GLN A 130 3.57 0.71 12.79
N ILE A 131 3.94 0.05 11.69
CA ILE A 131 3.76 -1.38 11.47
C ILE A 131 5.14 -2.01 11.25
N HIS A 132 5.51 -3.01 12.06
CA HIS A 132 6.83 -3.62 12.00
C HIS A 132 6.80 -5.03 11.42
N VAL A 133 7.55 -5.24 10.34
CA VAL A 133 7.78 -6.58 9.79
C VAL A 133 8.94 -7.23 10.55
N LEU A 134 8.67 -8.36 11.20
CA LEU A 134 9.63 -9.09 12.02
C LEU A 134 10.26 -10.25 11.25
N ASP A 135 11.54 -10.52 11.57
CA ASP A 135 12.33 -11.62 11.02
C ASP A 135 11.81 -12.95 11.57
N ASP A 136 11.45 -13.83 10.66
CA ASP A 136 11.04 -15.20 10.96
C ASP A 136 12.07 -16.26 10.54
N HIS A 137 13.27 -15.86 10.11
CA HIS A 137 14.30 -16.81 9.68
C HIS A 137 15.06 -17.51 10.80
N VAL A 138 14.79 -17.18 12.07
CA VAL A 138 15.39 -17.82 13.25
C VAL A 138 14.39 -18.80 13.83
N HIS A 139 14.76 -20.08 13.82
CA HIS A 139 13.94 -21.16 14.33
C HIS A 139 14.72 -21.95 15.39
N HIS A 140 13.99 -22.51 16.34
CA HIS A 140 14.48 -23.54 17.23
C HIS A 140 14.77 -24.84 16.45
N HIS A 141 15.45 -25.80 17.08
CA HIS A 141 15.80 -27.08 16.45
C HIS A 141 14.58 -27.89 15.97
N ASP A 142 13.42 -27.68 16.59
CA ASP A 142 12.15 -28.32 16.23
C ASP A 142 11.43 -27.61 15.06
N GLY A 143 12.02 -26.55 14.49
CA GLY A 143 11.46 -25.79 13.38
C GLY A 143 10.39 -24.77 13.78
N SER A 144 10.18 -24.50 15.07
CA SER A 144 9.33 -23.42 15.57
C SER A 144 10.05 -22.07 15.54
N TRP A 145 9.33 -20.97 15.29
CA TRP A 145 9.93 -19.63 15.24
C TRP A 145 10.47 -19.20 16.61
N SER A 146 11.67 -18.62 16.63
CA SER A 146 12.30 -18.10 17.84
C SER A 146 11.98 -16.61 18.04
N PRO A 147 11.28 -16.23 19.14
CA PRO A 147 10.89 -14.85 19.39
C PRO A 147 12.02 -13.97 19.97
N ASP A 148 13.21 -14.49 20.26
CA ASP A 148 14.21 -13.79 21.09
C ASP A 148 14.63 -12.43 20.53
N LYS A 149 14.78 -12.34 19.21
CA LYS A 149 15.11 -11.06 18.56
C LYS A 149 13.97 -10.05 18.69
N ALA A 150 12.75 -10.49 18.41
CA ALA A 150 11.55 -9.67 18.52
C ALA A 150 11.33 -9.23 19.97
N ARG A 151 11.43 -10.15 20.93
CA ARG A 151 11.29 -9.90 22.37
C ARG A 151 12.17 -8.76 22.81
N ALA A 152 13.45 -8.81 22.47
CA ALA A 152 14.33 -7.79 22.96
C ALA A 152 14.12 -6.44 22.23
N LEU A 153 13.55 -6.42 21.01
CA LEU A 153 13.18 -5.17 20.31
C LEU A 153 12.00 -4.53 21.05
N LEU A 154 11.02 -5.36 21.42
CA LEU A 154 9.88 -4.95 22.23
C LEU A 154 10.34 -4.47 23.61
N GLN A 155 11.28 -5.15 24.28
CA GLN A 155 11.84 -4.69 25.55
C GLN A 155 12.48 -3.30 25.45
N TYR A 156 13.34 -3.10 24.45
CA TYR A 156 13.97 -1.80 24.23
C TYR A 156 12.93 -0.70 23.96
N SER A 157 11.96 -1.00 23.09
CA SER A 157 10.96 -0.03 22.65
C SER A 157 9.93 0.28 23.72
N ALA A 158 9.54 -0.70 24.54
CA ALA A 158 8.69 -0.52 25.71
C ALA A 158 9.39 0.34 26.77
N ALA A 159 10.69 0.11 27.03
CA ALA A 159 11.46 0.95 27.94
C ALA A 159 11.55 2.43 27.50
N LYS A 160 11.38 2.69 26.19
CA LYS A 160 11.32 4.03 25.59
C LYS A 160 9.91 4.56 25.38
N ASN A 161 8.88 3.77 25.72
CA ASN A 161 7.46 4.06 25.46
C ASN A 161 7.14 4.30 23.97
N TYR A 162 7.81 3.61 23.04
CA TYR A 162 7.51 3.75 21.61
C TYR A 162 6.22 3.02 21.21
N PRO A 163 5.24 3.72 20.60
CA PRO A 163 3.99 3.10 20.20
C PRO A 163 4.14 2.35 18.88
N PHE A 164 3.77 1.06 18.90
CA PHE A 164 3.71 0.21 17.72
C PHE A 164 2.27 -0.23 17.51
N ALA A 165 1.68 0.16 16.38
CA ALA A 165 0.28 -0.12 16.11
C ALA A 165 0.10 -1.57 15.62
N GLY A 166 1.00 -2.04 14.77
CA GLY A 166 0.89 -3.35 14.14
C GLY A 166 2.21 -4.07 13.92
N PHE A 167 2.11 -5.36 13.65
CA PHE A 167 3.22 -6.23 13.32
C PHE A 167 2.88 -7.17 12.17
N GLU A 168 3.90 -7.63 11.47
CA GLU A 168 3.89 -8.75 10.53
C GLU A 168 5.02 -9.71 10.89
N LEU A 169 4.92 -10.95 10.46
CA LEU A 169 5.96 -11.96 10.62
C LEU A 169 6.28 -12.54 9.24
N GLY A 170 7.51 -12.33 8.77
CA GLY A 170 7.91 -12.75 7.44
C GLY A 170 7.40 -11.86 6.30
N ASN A 171 7.88 -12.14 5.09
CA ASN A 171 7.55 -11.41 3.85
C ASN A 171 7.68 -12.36 2.66
N GLU A 172 6.63 -12.49 1.84
CA GLU A 172 6.62 -13.19 0.54
C GLU A 172 7.11 -14.65 0.55
N TYR A 173 6.78 -15.41 1.60
CA TYR A 173 7.21 -16.82 1.69
C TYR A 173 6.65 -17.73 0.62
N ASP A 174 5.57 -17.32 -0.01
CA ASP A 174 4.92 -18.00 -1.11
C ASP A 174 5.78 -18.03 -2.39
N ILE A 175 6.86 -17.24 -2.42
CA ILE A 175 7.91 -17.25 -3.44
C ILE A 175 9.32 -17.42 -2.86
N ALA A 176 9.46 -17.87 -1.60
CA ALA A 176 10.77 -17.98 -0.94
C ALA A 176 11.80 -18.77 -1.76
N SER A 177 11.38 -19.83 -2.46
CA SER A 177 12.27 -20.64 -3.32
C SER A 177 12.92 -19.87 -4.48
N GLN A 178 12.40 -18.70 -4.85
CA GLN A 178 12.95 -17.84 -5.91
C GLN A 178 14.09 -16.96 -5.40
N HIS A 179 14.16 -16.70 -4.09
CA HIS A 179 15.04 -15.66 -3.52
C HIS A 179 15.81 -16.11 -2.26
N SER A 180 15.51 -17.30 -1.72
CA SER A 180 16.11 -17.83 -0.49
C SER A 180 16.17 -19.35 -0.51
N ASN A 181 17.21 -19.91 0.12
CA ASN A 181 17.32 -21.35 0.37
C ASN A 181 16.51 -21.81 1.61
N LYS A 182 15.83 -20.88 2.29
CA LYS A 182 14.98 -21.17 3.45
C LYS A 182 13.52 -21.15 3.03
N THR A 183 12.83 -22.26 3.26
CA THR A 183 11.38 -22.36 3.08
C THR A 183 10.70 -22.45 4.44
N LEU A 184 9.48 -21.91 4.53
CA LEU A 184 8.63 -21.99 5.70
C LEU A 184 7.29 -22.55 5.23
N THR A 185 6.71 -23.50 5.96
CA THR A 185 5.36 -23.97 5.63
C THR A 185 4.29 -22.98 6.13
N PRO A 186 3.10 -22.94 5.52
CA PRO A 186 2.02 -22.09 5.99
C PRO A 186 1.61 -22.36 7.45
N GLN A 187 1.72 -23.62 7.90
CA GLN A 187 1.44 -24.05 9.27
C GLN A 187 2.48 -23.52 10.26
N GLN A 188 3.76 -23.58 9.88
CA GLN A 188 4.83 -23.01 10.72
C GLN A 188 4.67 -21.50 10.86
N LEU A 189 4.32 -20.79 9.78
CA LEU A 189 4.06 -19.35 9.86
C LEU A 189 2.85 -19.03 10.74
N ALA A 190 1.74 -19.78 10.61
CA ALA A 190 0.57 -19.61 11.47
C ALA A 190 0.91 -19.81 12.95
N LYS A 191 1.74 -20.83 13.26
CA LYS A 191 2.22 -21.05 14.62
C LYS A 191 3.13 -19.92 15.10
N GLY A 192 4.03 -19.42 14.25
CA GLY A 192 4.89 -18.27 14.55
C GLY A 192 4.09 -17.00 14.84
N VAL A 193 3.03 -16.75 14.09
CA VAL A 193 2.11 -15.62 14.31
C VAL A 193 1.36 -15.76 15.65
N GLN A 194 0.97 -16.98 16.04
CA GLN A 194 0.42 -17.21 17.39
C GLN A 194 1.47 -16.92 18.46
N THR A 195 2.71 -17.41 18.31
CA THR A 195 3.81 -17.11 19.24
C THR A 195 4.08 -15.60 19.34
N LEU A 196 3.98 -14.88 18.22
CA LEU A 196 4.07 -13.41 18.22
C LEU A 196 2.92 -12.77 19.00
N ARG A 197 1.68 -13.22 18.84
CA ARG A 197 0.54 -12.74 19.63
C ARG A 197 0.78 -12.93 21.13
N ASP A 198 1.24 -14.11 21.53
CA ASP A 198 1.53 -14.42 22.93
C ASP A 198 2.64 -13.49 23.47
N LEU A 199 3.71 -13.31 22.69
CA LEU A 199 4.81 -12.40 23.02
C LEU A 199 4.34 -10.96 23.21
N LEU A 200 3.50 -10.43 22.31
CA LEU A 200 2.95 -9.07 22.43
C LEU A 200 2.12 -8.91 23.71
N GLY A 201 1.42 -9.96 24.14
CA GLY A 201 0.65 -9.98 25.39
C GLY A 201 1.49 -9.86 26.66
N GLU A 202 2.79 -10.18 26.59
CA GLU A 202 3.72 -9.99 27.71
C GLU A 202 4.08 -8.53 27.97
N PHE A 203 3.81 -7.64 27.01
CA PHE A 203 4.07 -6.21 27.12
C PHE A 203 2.74 -5.45 27.17
N HIS A 204 2.42 -4.83 28.31
CA HIS A 204 1.17 -4.06 28.48
C HIS A 204 0.94 -3.04 27.34
N GLN A 205 2.00 -2.38 26.87
CA GLN A 205 1.94 -1.40 25.78
C GLN A 205 1.55 -2.00 24.41
N TYR A 206 1.84 -3.29 24.16
CA TYR A 206 1.68 -3.93 22.86
C TYR A 206 0.58 -4.99 22.82
N ASN A 207 -0.08 -5.25 23.95
CA ASN A 207 -1.17 -6.22 24.03
C ASN A 207 -2.31 -5.92 23.03
N SER A 208 -2.59 -4.64 22.77
CA SER A 208 -3.59 -4.19 21.80
C SER A 208 -3.06 -4.04 20.36
N SER A 209 -1.76 -4.23 20.12
CA SER A 209 -1.19 -4.14 18.78
C SER A 209 -1.75 -5.25 17.90
N PHE A 210 -2.07 -4.92 16.64
CA PHE A 210 -2.60 -5.90 15.71
C PHE A 210 -1.48 -6.68 15.01
N ILE A 211 -1.80 -7.85 14.47
CA ILE A 211 -0.89 -8.62 13.61
C ILE A 211 -1.55 -8.75 12.24
N MET A 212 -0.77 -8.67 11.18
CA MET A 212 -1.18 -8.88 9.80
C MET A 212 -0.40 -10.05 9.19
N GLY A 213 -0.94 -10.67 8.15
CA GLY A 213 -0.27 -11.76 7.44
C GLY A 213 -1.18 -12.44 6.42
N PRO A 214 -0.66 -13.34 5.58
CA PRO A 214 0.71 -13.85 5.56
C PRO A 214 1.68 -13.07 4.67
N ASP A 215 1.26 -11.92 4.14
CA ASP A 215 2.15 -11.03 3.37
C ASP A 215 2.69 -11.68 2.08
N THR A 216 1.81 -12.37 1.34
CA THR A 216 2.18 -13.14 0.13
C THR A 216 2.35 -12.26 -1.11
N ALA A 217 3.28 -12.61 -1.99
CA ALA A 217 3.48 -11.98 -3.28
C ALA A 217 2.35 -12.24 -4.28
N PHE A 218 1.86 -13.48 -4.34
CA PHE A 218 0.95 -13.92 -5.40
C PHE A 218 -0.36 -14.56 -4.91
N VAL A 219 -0.70 -14.47 -3.62
CA VAL A 219 -1.98 -15.02 -3.10
C VAL A 219 -2.15 -16.48 -3.53
N ASN A 220 -1.05 -17.24 -3.58
CA ASN A 220 -1.13 -18.61 -4.07
C ASN A 220 -1.94 -19.45 -3.06
N PRO A 221 -2.86 -20.32 -3.49
CA PRO A 221 -3.75 -21.00 -2.56
C PRO A 221 -3.05 -21.89 -1.53
N HIS A 222 -1.93 -22.48 -1.92
CA HIS A 222 -1.14 -23.32 -1.02
C HIS A 222 -0.68 -22.53 0.21
N PHE A 223 -0.21 -21.29 0.01
CA PHE A 223 0.35 -20.47 1.07
C PHE A 223 -0.68 -19.53 1.70
N PHE A 224 -1.38 -18.73 0.90
CA PHE A 224 -2.31 -17.72 1.40
C PHE A 224 -3.49 -18.37 2.14
N LYS A 225 -4.30 -19.18 1.44
CA LYS A 225 -5.40 -19.92 2.07
C LYS A 225 -4.89 -20.95 3.08
N GLY A 226 -3.75 -21.60 2.80
CA GLY A 226 -3.14 -22.57 3.72
C GLY A 226 -2.80 -21.98 5.09
N PHE A 227 -2.18 -20.79 5.13
CA PHE A 227 -1.87 -20.07 6.36
C PHE A 227 -3.14 -19.70 7.13
N LEU A 228 -4.12 -19.15 6.42
CA LEU A 228 -5.40 -18.76 7.03
C LEU A 228 -6.12 -19.95 7.64
N SER A 229 -6.13 -21.10 6.94
CA SER A 229 -6.75 -22.36 7.37
C SER A 229 -5.99 -23.02 8.52
N ALA A 230 -4.67 -22.79 8.62
CA ALA A 230 -3.83 -23.31 9.70
C ALA A 230 -3.96 -22.54 11.03
N GLY A 231 -4.97 -21.67 11.16
CA GLY A 231 -5.25 -20.87 12.36
C GLY A 231 -4.86 -19.40 12.24
N GLY A 232 -4.13 -19.00 11.19
CA GLY A 232 -3.71 -17.62 10.99
C GLY A 232 -4.88 -16.63 10.95
N SER A 233 -6.02 -17.04 10.36
CA SER A 233 -7.25 -16.23 10.26
C SER A 233 -7.90 -15.86 11.61
N THR A 234 -7.51 -16.50 12.70
CA THR A 234 -8.01 -16.23 14.06
C THR A 234 -7.12 -15.24 14.83
N VAL A 235 -5.89 -15.03 14.37
CA VAL A 235 -4.88 -14.22 15.06
C VAL A 235 -4.66 -12.88 14.36
N VAL A 236 -4.71 -12.88 13.02
CA VAL A 236 -4.45 -11.67 12.23
C VAL A 236 -5.68 -10.77 12.15
N ARG A 237 -5.45 -9.46 12.18
CA ARG A 237 -6.48 -8.44 11.95
C ARG A 237 -6.90 -8.37 10.48
N ALA A 238 -6.01 -8.74 9.56
CA ALA A 238 -6.28 -8.73 8.14
C ALA A 238 -5.43 -9.78 7.42
N ALA A 239 -6.01 -10.39 6.39
CA ALA A 239 -5.28 -11.16 5.40
C ALA A 239 -4.53 -10.20 4.46
N THR A 240 -3.23 -10.39 4.28
CA THR A 240 -2.39 -9.45 3.53
C THR A 240 -1.69 -10.07 2.34
N PHE A 241 -1.61 -9.29 1.26
CA PHE A 241 -0.93 -9.67 0.03
C PHE A 241 -0.31 -8.46 -0.67
N HIS A 242 0.61 -8.74 -1.59
CA HIS A 242 1.30 -7.73 -2.38
C HIS A 242 0.77 -7.64 -3.81
N GLN A 243 1.02 -6.52 -4.46
CA GLN A 243 0.70 -6.40 -5.89
C GLN A 243 1.59 -5.40 -6.63
N TYR A 244 2.15 -5.87 -7.74
CA TYR A 244 2.77 -5.07 -8.80
C TYR A 244 2.15 -5.45 -10.15
N TYR A 245 2.06 -4.51 -11.09
CA TYR A 245 1.34 -4.75 -12.36
C TYR A 245 2.19 -5.53 -13.38
N PHE A 246 3.50 -5.35 -13.34
CA PHE A 246 4.49 -5.95 -14.23
C PHE A 246 5.91 -5.83 -13.64
N PRO A 247 6.89 -6.61 -14.15
CA PRO A 247 8.30 -6.44 -13.78
C PRO A 247 8.88 -5.09 -14.22
N GLY A 248 9.65 -4.44 -13.35
CA GLY A 248 10.26 -3.13 -13.58
C GLY A 248 11.06 -3.03 -14.88
N PRO A 249 12.05 -3.91 -15.11
CA PRO A 249 12.86 -3.94 -16.34
C PRO A 249 12.07 -4.12 -17.64
N GLN A 250 10.83 -4.63 -17.57
CA GLN A 250 9.98 -4.86 -18.75
C GLN A 250 9.01 -3.71 -19.02
N GLY A 251 9.01 -2.66 -18.18
CA GLY A 251 8.07 -1.56 -18.28
C GLY A 251 8.18 -0.78 -19.58
N LYS A 252 7.02 -0.46 -20.16
CA LYS A 252 6.88 0.38 -21.35
C LYS A 252 5.80 1.42 -21.11
N LEU A 253 5.89 2.57 -21.77
CA LEU A 253 4.89 3.64 -21.63
C LEU A 253 3.46 3.12 -21.83
N SER A 254 3.26 2.26 -22.83
CA SER A 254 1.95 1.66 -23.13
C SER A 254 1.38 0.83 -21.98
N TYR A 255 2.20 0.34 -21.04
CA TYR A 255 1.71 -0.45 -19.92
C TYR A 255 0.99 0.40 -18.87
N PHE A 256 1.38 1.66 -18.73
CA PHE A 256 0.83 2.59 -17.75
C PHE A 256 -0.53 3.16 -18.16
N THR A 257 -0.99 2.89 -19.38
CA THR A 257 -2.29 3.34 -19.91
C THR A 257 -3.14 2.19 -20.45
N ASN A 258 -2.69 0.93 -20.31
CA ASN A 258 -3.37 -0.23 -20.84
C ASN A 258 -4.37 -0.82 -19.83
N ILE A 259 -5.66 -0.71 -20.12
CA ILE A 259 -6.76 -1.18 -19.27
C ILE A 259 -6.61 -2.68 -18.90
N THR A 260 -6.13 -3.53 -19.82
CA THR A 260 -5.93 -4.96 -19.53
C THR A 260 -4.91 -5.20 -18.42
N ILE A 261 -3.94 -4.29 -18.26
CA ILE A 261 -2.99 -4.32 -17.14
C ILE A 261 -3.67 -3.88 -15.85
N PHE A 262 -4.52 -2.86 -15.90
CA PHE A 262 -5.26 -2.34 -14.74
C PHE A 262 -6.15 -3.45 -14.15
N GLU A 263 -6.80 -4.25 -15.01
CA GLU A 263 -7.63 -5.38 -14.61
C GLU A 263 -6.89 -6.51 -13.87
N LYS A 264 -5.54 -6.54 -13.89
CA LYS A 264 -4.78 -7.49 -13.08
C LYS A 264 -5.02 -7.27 -11.58
N LEU A 265 -5.20 -6.03 -11.14
CA LEU A 265 -5.47 -5.71 -9.75
C LEU A 265 -6.85 -6.24 -9.33
N SER A 266 -7.89 -6.00 -10.14
CA SER A 266 -9.25 -6.49 -9.87
C SER A 266 -9.23 -8.01 -9.62
N ARG A 267 -8.66 -8.77 -10.55
CA ARG A 267 -8.58 -10.24 -10.45
C ARG A 267 -7.80 -10.70 -9.22
N ARG A 268 -6.75 -9.98 -8.83
CA ARG A 268 -5.95 -10.33 -7.64
C ARG A 268 -6.74 -10.09 -6.35
N ILE A 269 -7.46 -8.96 -6.27
CA ILE A 269 -8.33 -8.65 -5.12
C ILE A 269 -9.43 -9.70 -5.00
N ASP A 270 -10.10 -10.04 -6.10
CA ASP A 270 -11.18 -11.03 -6.11
C ASP A 270 -10.69 -12.38 -5.60
N LEU A 271 -9.53 -12.83 -6.07
CA LEU A 271 -8.90 -14.08 -5.62
C LEU A 271 -8.53 -14.04 -4.12
N ALA A 272 -8.00 -12.93 -3.62
CA ALA A 272 -7.63 -12.79 -2.21
C ALA A 272 -8.86 -12.79 -1.30
N MET A 273 -9.91 -12.05 -1.69
CA MET A 273 -11.19 -12.01 -0.98
C MET A 273 -11.84 -13.40 -0.97
N GLU A 274 -11.94 -14.08 -2.12
CA GLU A 274 -12.49 -15.43 -2.22
C GLU A 274 -11.77 -16.40 -1.28
N GLN A 275 -10.43 -16.42 -1.32
CA GLN A 275 -9.65 -17.32 -0.47
C GLN A 275 -9.76 -16.98 1.02
N ALA A 276 -9.75 -15.69 1.39
CA ALA A 276 -9.87 -15.26 2.77
C ALA A 276 -11.25 -15.56 3.34
N HIS A 277 -12.31 -15.22 2.61
CA HIS A 277 -13.70 -15.38 3.06
C HIS A 277 -14.17 -16.83 3.03
N ALA A 278 -13.54 -17.69 2.22
CA ALA A 278 -13.74 -19.14 2.30
C ALA A 278 -13.25 -19.74 3.64
N VAL A 279 -12.37 -19.05 4.38
CA VAL A 279 -11.88 -19.47 5.70
C VAL A 279 -12.53 -18.68 6.82
N ASN A 280 -12.60 -17.36 6.68
CA ASN A 280 -13.23 -16.45 7.64
C ASN A 280 -13.99 -15.35 6.87
N PRO A 281 -15.33 -15.43 6.75
CA PRO A 281 -16.17 -14.52 5.96
C PRO A 281 -16.07 -13.04 6.32
N HIS A 282 -15.58 -12.73 7.53
CA HIS A 282 -15.47 -11.36 8.03
C HIS A 282 -14.03 -10.85 8.10
N LEU A 283 -13.05 -11.66 7.68
CA LEU A 283 -11.65 -11.27 7.74
C LEU A 283 -11.38 -10.12 6.76
N PRO A 284 -10.90 -8.96 7.25
CA PRO A 284 -10.42 -7.90 6.38
C PRO A 284 -9.31 -8.34 5.44
N VAL A 285 -9.24 -7.73 4.26
CA VAL A 285 -8.14 -7.93 3.31
C VAL A 285 -7.43 -6.61 3.07
N TRP A 286 -6.10 -6.61 3.20
CA TRP A 286 -5.25 -5.45 3.00
C TRP A 286 -4.22 -5.72 1.90
N LEU A 287 -3.82 -4.66 1.21
CA LEU A 287 -2.73 -4.68 0.25
C LEU A 287 -1.46 -4.14 0.93
N SER A 288 -0.71 -5.00 1.62
CA SER A 288 0.40 -4.63 2.52
C SER A 288 1.69 -4.20 1.82
N GLU A 289 1.78 -4.40 0.51
CA GLU A 289 2.84 -3.83 -0.30
C GLU A 289 2.39 -3.67 -1.75
N THR A 290 2.58 -2.47 -2.31
CA THR A 290 2.17 -2.25 -3.69
C THR A 290 2.89 -1.10 -4.39
N GLY A 291 3.09 -1.24 -5.70
CA GLY A 291 3.67 -0.21 -6.56
C GLY A 291 3.19 -0.32 -8.00
N SER A 292 3.79 0.45 -8.91
CA SER A 292 3.56 0.32 -10.34
C SER A 292 4.12 -1.00 -10.86
N ALA A 293 5.43 -1.19 -10.70
CA ALA A 293 6.18 -2.32 -11.21
C ALA A 293 7.16 -2.85 -10.16
N SER A 294 7.40 -4.17 -10.15
CA SER A 294 8.35 -4.81 -9.22
C SER A 294 9.80 -4.47 -9.59
N ASP A 295 10.77 -5.04 -8.89
CA ASP A 295 12.20 -4.96 -9.25
C ASP A 295 12.69 -3.52 -9.41
N HIS A 296 12.47 -2.70 -8.37
CA HIS A 296 12.84 -1.27 -8.32
C HIS A 296 12.05 -0.36 -9.27
N GLY A 297 11.09 -0.90 -10.03
CA GLY A 297 10.23 -0.12 -10.91
C GLY A 297 10.84 0.11 -12.27
N SER A 298 10.16 0.91 -13.10
CA SER A 298 10.58 1.19 -14.48
C SER A 298 11.17 2.59 -14.60
N ALA A 299 12.45 2.67 -14.97
CA ALA A 299 13.19 3.92 -15.12
C ALA A 299 12.50 4.90 -16.09
N GLY A 300 12.37 6.16 -15.68
CA GLY A 300 11.73 7.21 -16.47
C GLY A 300 10.22 7.04 -16.68
N LEU A 301 9.59 6.10 -15.97
CA LEU A 301 8.15 5.85 -16.05
C LEU A 301 7.52 5.84 -14.65
N SER A 302 8.08 5.07 -13.72
CA SER A 302 7.49 4.88 -12.38
C SER A 302 7.62 6.11 -11.47
N ASP A 303 8.51 7.05 -11.79
CA ASP A 303 8.76 8.31 -11.09
C ASP A 303 8.21 9.52 -11.88
N ARG A 304 7.35 9.27 -12.87
CA ARG A 304 6.76 10.28 -13.75
C ARG A 304 5.25 10.31 -13.63
N PHE A 305 4.64 11.35 -14.19
CA PHE A 305 3.19 11.57 -14.15
C PHE A 305 2.38 10.36 -14.66
N VAL A 306 2.92 9.63 -15.64
CA VAL A 306 2.27 8.43 -16.18
C VAL A 306 2.06 7.32 -15.14
N ALA A 307 2.87 7.26 -14.08
CA ALA A 307 2.66 6.34 -12.96
C ALA A 307 1.34 6.61 -12.21
N GLY A 308 0.90 7.88 -12.20
CA GLY A 308 -0.31 8.31 -11.53
C GLY A 308 -1.58 7.63 -12.04
N PHE A 309 -1.61 7.18 -13.30
CA PHE A 309 -2.76 6.44 -13.82
C PHE A 309 -2.95 5.11 -13.10
N LEU A 310 -1.86 4.35 -12.92
CA LEU A 310 -1.91 3.09 -12.17
C LEU A 310 -2.18 3.35 -10.68
N TRP A 311 -1.61 4.41 -10.11
CA TRP A 311 -1.77 4.70 -8.69
C TRP A 311 -3.20 5.15 -8.33
N LEU A 312 -3.78 6.08 -9.11
CA LEU A 312 -5.15 6.52 -8.86
C LEU A 312 -6.17 5.41 -9.12
N ASP A 313 -5.99 4.65 -10.20
CA ASP A 313 -6.83 3.49 -10.49
C ASP A 313 -6.82 2.48 -9.34
N LYS A 314 -5.63 2.20 -8.80
CA LYS A 314 -5.47 1.32 -7.65
C LYS A 314 -6.24 1.79 -6.44
N LEU A 315 -6.12 3.06 -6.10
CA LEU A 315 -6.88 3.67 -5.00
C LEU A 315 -8.39 3.49 -5.19
N GLY A 316 -8.89 3.81 -6.39
CA GLY A 316 -10.31 3.65 -6.72
C GLY A 316 -10.79 2.19 -6.70
N MET A 317 -10.03 1.28 -7.30
CA MET A 317 -10.37 -0.14 -7.38
C MET A 317 -10.33 -0.81 -6.00
N CYS A 318 -9.30 -0.53 -5.20
CA CYS A 318 -9.20 -1.00 -3.82
C CYS A 318 -10.39 -0.52 -2.97
N ALA A 319 -10.74 0.77 -3.08
CA ALA A 319 -11.88 1.34 -2.36
C ALA A 319 -13.21 0.68 -2.80
N LYS A 320 -13.41 0.52 -4.11
CA LYS A 320 -14.61 -0.12 -4.66
C LYS A 320 -14.77 -1.57 -4.18
N LYS A 321 -13.68 -2.33 -4.11
CA LYS A 321 -13.69 -3.75 -3.75
C LYS A 321 -13.52 -4.04 -2.26
N GLY A 322 -13.47 -3.01 -1.41
CA GLY A 322 -13.44 -3.19 0.05
C GLY A 322 -12.08 -3.60 0.62
N ILE A 323 -10.99 -3.32 -0.10
CA ILE A 323 -9.66 -3.34 0.52
C ILE A 323 -9.64 -2.23 1.59
N GLN A 324 -9.31 -2.58 2.82
CA GLN A 324 -9.39 -1.62 3.94
C GLN A 324 -8.18 -0.71 4.05
N SER A 325 -7.02 -1.17 3.58
CA SER A 325 -5.78 -0.41 3.59
C SER A 325 -4.86 -0.88 2.47
N LEU A 326 -4.12 0.05 1.88
CA LEU A 326 -3.06 -0.23 0.92
C LEU A 326 -1.78 0.52 1.27
N ILE A 327 -0.65 -0.19 1.21
CA ILE A 327 0.66 0.32 1.60
C ILE A 327 1.53 0.52 0.35
N ARG A 328 1.79 1.79 0.02
CA ARG A 328 2.64 2.17 -1.10
C ARG A 328 4.11 1.83 -0.84
N PHE A 329 4.67 0.94 -1.65
CA PHE A 329 6.12 0.70 -1.72
C PHE A 329 6.72 1.67 -2.76
N VAL A 330 7.55 2.66 -2.40
CA VAL A 330 8.05 3.06 -1.07
C VAL A 330 7.84 4.57 -0.84
N PHE A 331 7.93 5.04 0.40
CA PHE A 331 7.96 6.47 0.68
C PHE A 331 9.22 7.14 0.11
N TYR A 332 10.41 6.70 0.52
CA TYR A 332 11.69 7.23 0.06
C TYR A 332 12.44 6.20 -0.76
N ALA A 333 12.88 6.59 -1.94
CA ALA A 333 13.70 5.78 -2.82
C ALA A 333 15.06 6.42 -3.08
N ASN A 334 16.14 5.70 -2.72
CA ASN A 334 17.49 6.09 -3.11
C ASN A 334 17.78 5.68 -4.57
N ASN A 335 17.51 4.41 -4.89
CA ASN A 335 17.78 3.81 -6.20
C ASN A 335 16.52 3.25 -6.89
N ASP A 336 15.36 3.27 -6.23
CA ASP A 336 14.11 2.80 -6.81
C ASP A 336 13.44 3.89 -7.64
N TYR A 337 12.72 3.49 -8.68
CA TYR A 337 12.00 4.39 -9.58
C TYR A 337 10.54 4.62 -9.17
N TYR A 338 10.03 4.03 -8.09
CA TYR A 338 8.62 4.18 -7.67
C TYR A 338 8.44 4.88 -6.31
N GLY A 339 9.51 5.46 -5.74
CA GLY A 339 9.44 6.21 -4.49
C GLY A 339 8.50 7.40 -4.57
N LEU A 340 7.75 7.69 -3.50
CA LEU A 340 6.98 8.92 -3.41
C LEU A 340 7.90 10.15 -3.39
N ILE A 341 9.06 10.03 -2.75
CA ILE A 341 10.14 11.03 -2.81
C ILE A 341 11.44 10.40 -3.27
N ASN A 342 12.25 11.19 -3.98
CA ASN A 342 13.55 10.78 -4.48
C ASN A 342 14.68 11.03 -3.46
N LYS A 343 15.92 10.69 -3.83
CA LYS A 343 17.11 10.84 -2.98
C LYS A 343 17.45 12.29 -2.59
N GLU A 344 17.00 13.29 -3.35
CA GLU A 344 17.12 14.71 -3.02
C GLU A 344 15.95 15.23 -2.15
N LEU A 345 15.09 14.33 -1.65
CA LEU A 345 13.85 14.63 -0.92
C LEU A 345 12.87 15.45 -1.76
N ASN A 346 12.91 15.31 -3.09
CA ASN A 346 11.94 15.96 -3.97
C ASN A 346 10.77 15.01 -4.20
N PRO A 347 9.51 15.48 -4.07
CA PRO A 347 8.34 14.66 -4.31
C PRO A 347 8.17 14.34 -5.79
N ASN A 348 7.98 13.05 -6.08
CA ASN A 348 7.57 12.56 -7.39
C ASN A 348 6.06 12.80 -7.59
N PRO A 349 5.53 12.73 -8.83
CA PRO A 349 4.11 13.01 -9.10
C PRO A 349 3.11 12.23 -8.25
N ASP A 350 3.41 10.96 -7.95
CA ASP A 350 2.54 10.12 -7.10
C ASP A 350 2.44 10.61 -5.65
N PHE A 351 3.43 11.34 -5.13
CA PHE A 351 3.34 12.00 -3.83
C PHE A 351 2.22 13.03 -3.83
N TRP A 352 2.22 13.93 -4.82
CA TRP A 352 1.20 14.98 -4.93
C TRP A 352 -0.19 14.40 -5.16
N LEU A 353 -0.29 13.37 -5.99
CA LEU A 353 -1.52 12.62 -6.18
C LEU A 353 -2.04 12.03 -4.85
N THR A 354 -1.14 11.46 -4.04
CA THR A 354 -1.49 10.90 -2.72
C THR A 354 -1.95 11.99 -1.75
N VAL A 355 -1.23 13.12 -1.67
CA VAL A 355 -1.62 14.28 -0.84
C VAL A 355 -3.00 14.77 -1.24
N LEU A 356 -3.24 14.95 -2.54
CA LEU A 356 -4.51 15.42 -3.06
C LEU A 356 -5.65 14.45 -2.70
N TYR A 357 -5.47 13.16 -2.96
CA TYR A 357 -6.46 12.13 -2.62
C TYR A 357 -6.83 12.17 -1.14
N LYS A 358 -5.85 12.23 -0.24
CA LYS A 358 -6.10 12.28 1.21
C LYS A 358 -6.83 13.55 1.66
N ARG A 359 -6.64 14.67 0.97
CA ARG A 359 -7.31 15.93 1.30
C ARG A 359 -8.77 15.96 0.86
N ILE A 360 -9.13 15.23 -0.18
CA ILE A 360 -10.45 15.40 -0.82
C ILE A 360 -11.34 14.15 -0.77
N VAL A 361 -10.79 12.96 -0.56
CA VAL A 361 -11.54 11.69 -0.56
C VAL A 361 -11.57 11.08 0.84
N ARG A 362 -12.77 10.84 1.38
CA ARG A 362 -13.00 10.13 2.65
C ARG A 362 -14.46 9.71 2.77
N GLY A 363 -14.73 8.56 3.39
CA GLY A 363 -16.09 8.12 3.68
C GLY A 363 -16.64 7.14 2.64
N ALA A 364 -17.96 7.16 2.46
CA ALA A 364 -18.68 6.17 1.66
C ALA A 364 -18.22 6.15 0.20
N VAL A 365 -18.09 4.95 -0.36
CA VAL A 365 -17.75 4.66 -1.75
C VAL A 365 -19.01 4.19 -2.46
N PHE A 366 -19.23 4.66 -3.68
CA PHE A 366 -20.48 4.43 -4.42
C PHE A 366 -20.26 3.66 -5.71
N ASN A 367 -21.31 3.00 -6.18
CA ASN A 367 -21.28 2.39 -7.50
C ASN A 367 -21.43 3.48 -8.58
N VAL A 368 -20.73 3.27 -9.69
CA VAL A 368 -20.70 4.21 -10.81
C VAL A 368 -20.90 3.45 -12.10
N THR A 369 -21.79 3.94 -12.94
CA THR A 369 -21.97 3.47 -14.32
C THR A 369 -21.59 4.59 -15.29
N GLY A 370 -20.94 4.23 -16.40
CA GLY A 370 -20.40 5.17 -17.36
C GLY A 370 -19.78 4.45 -18.54
N ARG A 371 -19.03 5.19 -19.36
CA ARG A 371 -18.38 4.62 -20.55
C ARG A 371 -17.29 3.61 -20.18
N HIS A 372 -17.14 2.57 -20.99
CA HIS A 372 -16.14 1.50 -20.77
C HIS A 372 -14.69 1.94 -21.02
N ASP A 373 -14.47 3.03 -21.74
CA ASP A 373 -13.15 3.58 -22.04
C ASP A 373 -12.68 4.65 -21.03
N VAL A 374 -13.50 4.97 -20.02
CA VAL A 374 -13.20 5.93 -18.96
C VAL A 374 -13.39 5.26 -17.61
N ARG A 375 -12.39 5.39 -16.73
CA ARG A 375 -12.44 4.80 -15.39
C ARG A 375 -12.87 5.87 -14.39
N VAL A 376 -13.98 5.61 -13.71
CA VAL A 376 -14.58 6.58 -12.78
C VAL A 376 -14.86 5.90 -11.45
N TYR A 377 -14.56 6.62 -10.39
CA TYR A 377 -14.78 6.22 -9.00
C TYR A 377 -15.49 7.36 -8.28
N ALA A 378 -16.47 7.04 -7.43
CA ALA A 378 -17.18 8.02 -6.63
C ALA A 378 -17.07 7.67 -5.15
N ALA A 379 -16.77 8.67 -4.35
CA ALA A 379 -16.73 8.57 -2.91
C ALA A 379 -17.08 9.92 -2.28
N CYS A 380 -17.47 9.92 -1.02
CA CYS A 380 -17.68 11.13 -0.24
C CYS A 380 -16.41 12.00 -0.18
N SER A 381 -16.63 13.30 -0.02
CA SER A 381 -15.55 14.25 0.15
C SER A 381 -15.06 14.31 1.59
N ASN A 382 -13.76 14.56 1.76
CA ASN A 382 -13.16 14.79 3.07
C ASN A 382 -13.40 16.24 3.56
N THR A 383 -14.54 16.46 4.20
CA THR A 383 -14.95 17.79 4.71
C THR A 383 -14.02 18.38 5.77
N ASN A 384 -13.20 17.55 6.44
CA ASN A 384 -12.26 18.00 7.46
C ASN A 384 -10.97 18.63 6.90
N LYS A 385 -10.67 18.42 5.61
CA LYS A 385 -9.41 18.85 4.96
C LYS A 385 -9.62 19.65 3.68
N LEU A 386 -10.88 19.96 3.35
CA LEU A 386 -11.26 20.90 2.30
C LEU A 386 -10.98 22.33 2.76
N VAL A 387 -9.72 22.76 2.65
CA VAL A 387 -9.38 24.17 2.57
C VAL A 387 -8.98 24.39 1.11
N LEU A 388 -9.93 24.90 0.32
CA LEU A 388 -9.69 25.33 -1.06
C LEU A 388 -9.05 26.71 -1.08
#